data_AF-R7MW50-F1
#
_entry.id   AF-R7MW50-F1
#
_cell.length_a   1.000
_cell.length_b   1.000
_cell.length_c   1.000
_cell.angle_alpha   90.00
_cell.angle_beta   90.00
_cell.angle_gamma   90.00
#
_symmetry.space_group_name_H-M   'P 1'
#
loop_
_entity.id
_entity.type
_entity.pdbx_description
1 polymer ?
#
loop_
_entity_poly.entity_id
_entity_poly.type
_entity_poly.pdbx_seq_one_letter_code
_entity_poly.pdbx_strand_id
1 'polypeptide(L)'
;MSVLDSFTEEMLQSELPKRVILERLTHGLEVEKPPQFAIPAPKYTFETNLHGFRYDYQNQTVTISYKVARGLHDDMTVSFMTFRVILEGLGVCIRMQKW
;
A
#
# COMPACT_ATOMS: atom_id res chain seq x y z
N MET A 1 -14.76 3.10 -9.20
CA MET A 1 -13.91 2.29 -8.33
C MET A 1 -12.67 3.10 -8.01
N SER A 2 -12.41 3.36 -6.73
CA SER A 2 -11.26 4.13 -6.28
C SER A 2 -9.97 3.30 -6.34
N VAL A 3 -8.81 3.95 -6.27
CA VAL A 3 -7.52 3.25 -6.15
C VAL A 3 -7.46 2.39 -4.88
N LEU A 4 -8.16 2.80 -3.82
CA LEU A 4 -8.24 2.04 -2.59
C LEU A 4 -9.08 0.76 -2.78
N ASP A 5 -10.21 0.85 -3.48
CA ASP A 5 -11.04 -0.32 -3.80
C ASP A 5 -10.22 -1.35 -4.61
N SER A 6 -9.49 -0.90 -5.62
CA SER A 6 -8.63 -1.77 -6.44
C SER A 6 -7.50 -2.40 -5.63
N PHE A 7 -6.90 -1.65 -4.70
CA PHE A 7 -5.89 -2.19 -3.77
C PHE A 7 -6.48 -3.25 -2.85
N THR A 8 -7.67 -2.98 -2.28
CA THR A 8 -8.38 -3.93 -1.44
C THR A 8 -8.68 -5.23 -2.20
N GLU A 9 -9.17 -5.13 -3.44
CA GLU A 9 -9.39 -6.31 -4.31
C GLU A 9 -8.08 -7.07 -4.56
N GLU A 10 -6.97 -6.38 -4.86
CA GLU A 10 -5.65 -7.02 -5.04
C GLU A 10 -5.21 -7.80 -3.78
N MET A 11 -5.47 -7.26 -2.59
CA MET A 11 -5.07 -7.88 -1.32
C MET A 11 -5.95 -9.07 -0.93
N LEU A 12 -7.20 -9.10 -1.39
CA LEU A 12 -8.16 -10.17 -1.11
C LEU A 12 -8.10 -11.32 -2.14
N GLN A 13 -7.31 -11.18 -3.21
CA GLN A 13 -7.07 -12.27 -4.16
C GLN A 13 -6.36 -13.46 -3.48
N SER A 14 -6.94 -14.65 -3.64
CA SER A 14 -6.56 -15.89 -2.96
C SER A 14 -5.24 -16.52 -3.46
N GLU A 15 -4.68 -16.05 -4.56
CA GLU A 15 -3.59 -16.75 -5.26
C GLU A 15 -2.21 -16.62 -4.59
N LEU A 16 -2.02 -15.66 -3.67
CA LEU A 16 -0.74 -15.46 -3.00
C LEU A 16 -0.93 -15.10 -1.52
N PRO A 17 -0.07 -15.58 -0.60
CA PRO A 17 -0.05 -15.11 0.77
C PRO A 17 0.32 -13.61 0.84
N LYS A 18 -0.68 -12.72 0.91
CA LYS A 18 -0.46 -11.26 0.99
C LYS A 18 -0.07 -10.77 2.39
N ARG A 19 0.07 -11.66 3.38
CA ARG A 19 0.46 -11.29 4.76
C ARG A 19 1.81 -10.56 4.80
N VAL A 20 2.80 -11.06 4.07
CA VAL A 20 4.15 -10.46 4.05
C VAL A 20 4.13 -9.03 3.51
N ILE A 21 3.30 -8.75 2.49
CA ILE A 21 3.22 -7.39 1.95
C ILE A 21 2.48 -6.47 2.92
N LEU A 22 1.40 -6.93 3.58
CA LEU A 22 0.72 -6.15 4.61
C LEU A 22 1.65 -5.84 5.79
N GLU A 23 2.41 -6.81 6.29
CA GLU A 23 3.41 -6.61 7.34
C GLU A 23 4.48 -5.59 6.93
N ARG A 24 4.97 -5.65 5.69
CA ARG A 24 5.93 -4.68 5.15
C ARG A 24 5.35 -3.27 5.07
N LEU A 25 4.12 -3.13 4.60
CA LEU A 25 3.44 -1.84 4.50
C LEU A 25 3.18 -1.26 5.90
N THR A 26 2.75 -2.08 6.86
CA THR A 26 2.55 -1.68 8.25
C THR A 26 3.86 -1.26 8.90
N HIS A 27 4.92 -2.05 8.74
CA HIS A 27 6.24 -1.69 9.29
C HIS A 27 6.78 -0.38 8.70
N GLY A 28 6.52 -0.14 7.41
CA GLY A 28 6.84 1.13 6.76
C GLY A 28 6.14 2.35 7.36
N LEU A 29 5.09 2.20 8.16
CA LEU A 29 4.46 3.32 8.88
C LEU A 29 5.22 3.71 10.15
N GLU A 30 6.09 2.83 10.65
CA GLU A 30 6.81 2.99 11.91
C GLU A 30 8.28 3.33 11.68
N VAL A 31 8.87 2.75 10.64
CA VAL A 31 10.29 2.89 10.34
C VAL A 31 10.45 3.44 8.93
N GLU A 32 11.02 4.65 8.86
CA GLU A 32 11.43 5.22 7.58
C GLU A 32 12.53 4.36 6.97
N LYS A 33 12.32 3.93 5.72
CA LYS A 33 13.35 3.22 4.97
C LYS A 33 14.54 4.16 4.78
N PRO A 34 15.78 3.67 4.98
CA PRO A 34 16.95 4.45 4.67
C PRO A 34 16.94 4.84 3.18
N PRO A 35 17.43 6.05 2.84
CA PRO A 35 17.45 6.51 1.46
C PRO A 35 18.18 5.51 0.57
N GLN A 36 17.53 5.11 -0.52
CA GLN A 36 18.14 4.25 -1.53
C GLN A 36 18.85 5.12 -2.57
N PHE A 37 20.16 4.96 -2.69
CA PHE A 37 20.97 5.61 -3.71
C PHE A 37 20.85 4.90 -5.06
N ALA A 38 19.63 4.79 -5.58
CA ALA A 38 19.36 4.26 -6.92
C ALA A 38 19.17 5.41 -7.92
N ILE A 39 19.70 5.26 -9.14
CA ILE A 39 19.51 6.21 -10.25
C ILE A 39 18.79 5.50 -11.39
N PRO A 40 17.56 5.92 -11.76
CA PRO A 40 16.76 6.97 -11.12
C PRO A 40 16.24 6.57 -9.73
N ALA A 41 15.90 7.56 -8.91
CA ALA A 41 15.31 7.32 -7.60
C ALA A 41 14.00 6.52 -7.75
N PRO A 42 13.72 5.55 -6.86
CA PRO A 42 12.48 4.79 -6.92
C PRO A 42 11.27 5.72 -6.76
N LYS A 43 10.27 5.58 -7.65
CA LYS A 43 9.04 6.40 -7.60
C LYS A 43 8.20 6.11 -6.35
N TYR A 44 8.23 4.88 -5.85
CA TYR A 44 7.43 4.40 -4.74
C TYR A 44 8.32 3.83 -3.62
N THR A 45 7.94 4.07 -2.37
CA THR A 45 8.62 3.53 -1.17
C THR A 45 8.38 2.02 -1.04
N PHE A 46 7.16 1.61 -1.40
CA PHE A 46 6.72 0.21 -1.47
C PHE A 46 5.83 0.02 -2.69
N GLU A 47 5.71 -1.21 -3.14
CA GLU A 47 4.85 -1.55 -4.28
C GLU A 47 4.30 -2.97 -4.16
N THR A 48 3.10 -3.15 -4.70
CA THR A 48 2.49 -4.44 -5.00
C THR A 48 2.54 -4.68 -6.51
N ASN A 49 1.78 -5.64 -7.05
CA ASN A 49 1.73 -5.88 -8.49
C ASN A 49 1.03 -4.71 -9.19
N LEU A 50 -0.04 -4.19 -8.59
CA LEU A 50 -0.89 -3.16 -9.21
C LEU A 50 -0.69 -1.76 -8.61
N HIS A 51 -0.24 -1.66 -7.36
CA HIS A 51 -0.21 -0.40 -6.63
C HIS A 51 1.21 0.01 -6.22
N GLY A 52 1.44 1.31 -6.23
CA GLY A 52 2.63 1.94 -5.65
C GLY A 52 2.23 2.78 -4.44
N PHE A 53 3.07 2.79 -3.41
CA PHE A 53 2.86 3.53 -2.17
C PHE A 53 4.01 4.50 -1.96
N ARG A 54 3.70 5.79 -1.84
CA ARG A 54 4.67 6.84 -1.49
C ARG A 54 4.40 7.33 -0.08
N TYR A 55 5.33 7.06 0.82
CA TYR A 55 5.25 7.46 2.21
C TYR A 55 5.89 8.84 2.36
N ASP A 56 5.15 9.76 2.96
CA ASP A 56 5.62 11.06 3.41
C ASP A 56 5.65 11.05 4.95
N TYR A 57 6.83 10.78 5.51
CA TYR A 57 7.02 10.67 6.95
C TYR A 57 6.95 12.01 7.67
N GLN A 58 7.20 13.12 6.97
CA GLN A 58 7.11 14.46 7.54
C GLN A 58 5.64 14.83 7.80
N ASN A 59 4.77 14.53 6.83
CA ASN A 59 3.34 14.79 6.96
C ASN A 59 2.54 13.59 7.50
N GLN A 60 3.19 12.45 7.76
CA GLN A 60 2.57 11.20 8.16
C GLN A 60 1.43 10.76 7.23
N THR A 61 1.68 10.79 5.91
CA THR A 61 0.70 10.39 4.90
C THR A 61 1.25 9.36 3.91
N VAL A 62 0.38 8.48 3.42
CA VAL A 62 0.68 7.56 2.32
C VAL A 62 -0.15 7.96 1.12
N THR A 63 0.51 8.15 -0.03
CA THR A 63 -0.16 8.25 -1.33
C THR A 63 -0.19 6.87 -2.00
N ILE A 64 -1.39 6.40 -2.31
CA ILE A 64 -1.66 5.14 -3.01
C ILE A 64 -1.90 5.49 -4.49
N SER A 65 -1.17 4.82 -5.38
CA SER A 65 -1.25 5.01 -6.83
C SER A 65 -1.47 3.70 -7.56
N TYR A 66 -2.33 3.70 -8.58
CA TYR A 66 -2.40 2.59 -9.52
C TYR A 66 -1.24 2.70 -10.53
N LYS A 67 -0.29 1.75 -10.48
CA LYS A 67 0.99 1.90 -11.20
C LYS A 67 0.98 1.38 -12.64
N VAL A 68 -0.01 0.57 -13.00
CA VAL A 68 -0.03 -0.20 -14.25
C VAL A 68 -0.65 0.59 -15.41
N ALA A 69 -1.69 1.38 -15.14
CA ALA A 69 -2.34 2.21 -16.16
C ALA A 69 -2.58 3.62 -15.63
N ARG A 70 -1.88 4.61 -16.19
CA ARG A 70 -2.02 6.01 -15.76
C ARG A 70 -3.44 6.50 -16.01
N GLY A 71 -4.04 7.14 -15.00
CA GLY A 71 -5.36 7.75 -15.09
C GLY A 71 -6.55 6.78 -15.00
N LEU A 72 -6.31 5.48 -14.75
CA LEU A 72 -7.40 4.53 -14.52
C LEU A 72 -8.07 4.76 -13.16
N HIS A 73 -7.27 5.05 -12.14
CA HIS A 73 -7.71 5.45 -10.82
C HIS A 73 -6.91 6.68 -10.37
N ASP A 74 -7.59 7.66 -9.79
CA ASP A 74 -6.93 8.82 -9.19
C ASP A 74 -6.13 8.39 -7.95
N ASP A 75 -4.97 9.02 -7.77
CA ASP A 75 -4.14 8.82 -6.58
C ASP A 75 -4.93 9.24 -5.33
N MET A 76 -4.77 8.48 -4.25
CA MET A 76 -5.41 8.77 -2.97
C MET A 76 -4.36 8.95 -1.89
N THR A 77 -4.42 10.06 -1.17
CA THR A 77 -3.57 10.31 0.00
C THR A 77 -4.37 10.11 1.28
N VAL A 78 -3.86 9.29 2.18
CA VAL A 78 -4.46 9.02 3.49
C VAL A 78 -3.42 9.22 4.59
N SER A 79 -3.86 9.50 5.81
CA SER A 79 -2.96 9.54 6.97
C SER A 79 -2.39 8.17 7.27
N PHE A 80 -1.22 8.12 7.91
CA PHE A 80 -0.62 6.87 8.41
C PHE A 80 -1.57 6.10 9.32
N MET A 81 -2.33 6.80 10.16
CA MET A 81 -3.32 6.19 11.06
C MET A 81 -4.45 5.53 10.27
N THR A 82 -5.02 6.24 9.28
CA THR A 82 -6.06 5.70 8.41
C THR A 82 -5.54 4.48 7.65
N PHE A 83 -4.34 4.56 7.09
CA PHE A 83 -3.75 3.45 6.35
C PHE A 83 -3.45 2.24 7.25
N ARG A 84 -3.00 2.45 8.49
CA ARG A 84 -2.80 1.37 9.48
C ARG A 84 -4.10 0.59 9.72
N VAL A 85 -5.20 1.29 9.97
CA VAL A 85 -6.52 0.66 10.18
C VAL A 85 -6.94 -0.16 8.97
N ILE A 86 -6.71 0.35 7.76
CA ILE A 86 -6.99 -0.38 6.51
C ILE A 86 -6.17 -1.66 6.42
N LEU A 87 -4.85 -1.59 6.62
CA LEU A 87 -3.95 -2.74 6.52
C LEU A 87 -4.26 -3.81 7.57
N GLU A 88 -4.53 -3.41 8.81
CA GLU A 88 -4.91 -4.34 9.89
C GLU A 88 -6.27 -5.00 9.60
N GLY A 89 -7.25 -4.22 9.12
CA GLY A 89 -8.55 -4.72 8.69
C GLY A 89 -8.42 -5.76 7.57
N LEU A 90 -7.63 -5.47 6.54
CA LEU A 90 -7.31 -6.43 5.47
C LEU A 90 -6.64 -7.69 6.03
N GLY A 91 -5.70 -7.54 6.97
CA GLY A 91 -5.06 -8.67 7.64
C GLY A 91 -6.04 -9.56 8.43
N VAL A 92 -7.09 -8.98 9.02
CA VAL A 92 -8.18 -9.73 9.65
C VAL A 92 -9.03 -10.45 8.61
N CYS A 93 -9.49 -9.76 7.56
CA CYS A 93 -10.29 -10.34 6.47
C CYS A 93 -9.57 -11.56 5.86
N ILE A 94 -8.29 -11.40 5.49
CA ILE A 94 -7.45 -12.46 4.92
C ILE A 94 -7.34 -13.67 5.87
N ARG A 95 -7.14 -13.43 7.18
CA ARG A 95 -7.05 -14.51 8.17
C ARG A 95 -8.36 -15.27 8.33
N MET A 96 -9.49 -14.57 8.23
CA MET A 96 -10.81 -15.15 8.47
C MET A 96 -11.46 -15.76 7.22
N GLN A 97 -10.90 -15.57 6.03
CA GLN A 97 -11.56 -15.97 4.76
C GLN A 97 -12.95 -15.34 4.61
N LYS A 98 -13.10 -14.10 5.09
CA LYS A 98 -14.35 -13.34 5.02
C LYS A 98 -14.13 -12.11 4.15
N TRP A 99 -14.45 -12.24 2.87
CA TRP A 99 -14.55 -11.15 1.91
C TRP A 99 -15.44 -11.53 0.73
#